data_AF-A0A0F5FMR4-F1
#
_entry.id   AF-A0A0F5FMR4-F1
#
_cell.length_a   1.000
_cell.length_b   1.000
_cell.length_c   1.000
_cell.angle_alpha   90.00
_cell.angle_beta   90.00
_cell.angle_gamma   90.00
#
_symmetry.space_group_name_H-M   'P 1'
#
loop_
_entity.id
_entity.type
_entity.pdbx_description
1 polymer ?
#
loop_
_entity_poly.entity_id
_entity_poly.type
_entity_poly.pdbx_seq_one_letter_code
_entity_poly.pdbx_strand_id
1 'polypeptide(L)'
;MDRFALLLAAFLGTTGLAHAQGMDADIAAFINAPGFDAIDTVPLEVELAQQWLDTDSITPGGLVGPLEKAMLIADQAIDATRTRTAIAYGEIVDEEDGAPLPYSFVEVRHYNLGQVIRAEAIGAFGEDDVADPQAFGLGEHRAWRFVFRPMMGNTAMLLDASMRIISDEEAAGDDCSGRPCLDPSAGFDDLADWAEIQGKIPTWPPLYPTQTGEISAPAFAISRLAVLGFWANAENGYYQWTGGEHPEAAQGVEPYRFIAIDRDLGQESAIDTVWRETALNDDELFAISFRQIDVAGQIALMRARETR
;
A
#
# COMPACT_ATOMS: atom_id res chain seq x y z
N MET A 1 -15.32 35.63 -58.90
CA MET A 1 -14.19 34.77 -59.28
C MET A 1 -12.96 35.56 -58.87
N ASP A 2 -12.26 35.32 -57.77
CA ASP A 2 -12.08 34.09 -57.02
C ASP A 2 -11.84 34.35 -55.53
N ARG A 3 -12.28 33.36 -54.75
CA ARG A 3 -12.22 33.25 -53.29
C ARG A 3 -10.98 32.45 -52.90
N PHE A 4 -10.40 32.83 -51.75
CA PHE A 4 -9.74 31.97 -50.75
C PHE A 4 -8.54 31.11 -51.18
N ALA A 5 -7.38 31.38 -50.57
CA ALA A 5 -6.36 30.37 -50.32
C ALA A 5 -5.89 30.48 -48.86
N LEU A 6 -5.93 29.33 -48.19
CA LEU A 6 -5.82 29.09 -46.76
C LEU A 6 -4.46 29.50 -46.15
N LEU A 7 -4.54 30.10 -44.97
CA LEU A 7 -3.52 30.03 -43.91
C LEU A 7 -3.97 28.93 -42.94
N LEU A 8 -3.35 27.75 -43.01
CA LEU A 8 -3.58 26.69 -42.03
C LEU A 8 -2.29 25.87 -41.84
N ALA A 9 -1.44 26.33 -40.92
CA ALA A 9 -0.36 25.52 -40.36
C ALA A 9 0.18 26.23 -39.12
N ALA A 10 -0.28 25.82 -37.93
CA ALA A 10 0.46 25.83 -36.65
C ALA A 10 -0.52 25.70 -35.47
N PHE A 11 -0.95 24.49 -35.11
CA PHE A 11 -1.54 24.19 -33.79
C PHE A 11 -1.45 22.67 -33.51
N LEU A 12 -0.24 22.12 -33.42
CA LEU A 12 -0.03 20.72 -33.01
C LEU A 12 1.10 20.54 -31.97
N GLY A 13 1.49 21.60 -31.26
CA GLY A 13 2.62 21.56 -30.32
C GLY A 13 2.33 21.96 -28.87
N THR A 14 1.09 22.28 -28.51
CA THR A 14 0.79 22.91 -27.21
C THR A 14 0.08 22.00 -26.21
N THR A 15 -0.36 20.81 -26.59
CA THR A 15 -1.07 19.90 -25.68
C THR A 15 -0.12 19.15 -24.73
N GLY A 16 1.03 18.69 -25.22
CA GLY A 16 1.99 17.93 -24.37
C GLY A 16 2.63 18.77 -23.25
N LEU A 17 2.93 20.05 -23.50
CA LEU A 17 3.56 20.91 -22.48
C LEU A 17 2.62 21.31 -21.34
N ALA A 18 1.31 21.41 -21.60
CA ALA A 18 0.34 21.76 -20.56
C ALA A 18 -0.04 20.56 -19.68
N HIS A 19 0.03 19.33 -20.22
CA HIS A 19 -0.32 18.12 -19.49
C HIS A 19 0.81 17.63 -18.57
N ALA A 20 2.07 17.67 -19.04
CA ALA A 20 3.24 17.40 -18.19
C ALA A 20 3.32 18.36 -16.99
N GLN A 21 2.93 19.63 -17.17
CA GLN A 21 2.82 20.60 -16.08
C GLN A 21 1.74 20.25 -15.05
N GLY A 22 0.71 19.48 -15.45
CA GLY A 22 -0.33 18.98 -14.55
C GLY A 22 0.18 17.87 -13.64
N MET A 23 0.79 16.83 -14.23
CA MET A 23 1.33 15.70 -13.47
C MET A 23 2.40 16.12 -12.46
N ASP A 24 3.34 16.98 -12.86
CA ASP A 24 4.37 17.50 -11.95
C ASP A 24 3.75 18.27 -10.77
N ALA A 25 2.65 19.01 -11.01
CA ALA A 25 1.93 19.73 -9.97
C ALA A 25 1.18 18.78 -9.02
N ASP A 26 0.57 17.71 -9.54
CA ASP A 26 -0.12 16.70 -8.74
C ASP A 26 0.87 15.91 -7.86
N ILE A 27 2.02 15.52 -8.41
CA ILE A 27 3.14 14.90 -7.68
C ILE A 27 3.63 15.86 -6.58
N ALA A 28 3.93 17.11 -6.93
CA ALA A 28 4.42 18.07 -5.96
C ALA A 28 3.40 18.35 -4.85
N ALA A 29 2.10 18.43 -5.16
CA ALA A 29 1.05 18.62 -4.18
C ALA A 29 0.89 17.41 -3.25
N PHE A 30 1.01 16.19 -3.78
CA PHE A 30 0.96 14.97 -2.99
C PHE A 30 2.17 14.82 -2.06
N ILE A 31 3.38 15.01 -2.59
CA ILE A 31 4.64 14.82 -1.84
C ILE A 31 4.87 15.93 -0.81
N ASN A 32 4.51 17.19 -1.13
CA ASN A 32 4.74 18.33 -0.23
C ASN A 32 3.49 18.70 0.59
N ALA A 33 2.62 17.73 0.88
CA ALA A 33 1.46 17.99 1.72
C ALA A 33 1.86 18.41 3.13
N PRO A 34 0.97 19.12 3.86
CA PRO A 34 1.31 19.68 5.16
C PRO A 34 1.92 18.66 6.13
N GLY A 35 3.12 18.99 6.62
CA GLY A 35 3.87 18.19 7.58
C GLY A 35 4.75 17.09 6.96
N PHE A 36 4.64 16.81 5.67
CA PHE A 36 5.52 15.87 4.97
C PHE A 36 6.80 16.57 4.51
N ASP A 37 7.93 15.92 4.77
CA ASP A 37 9.23 16.33 4.28
C ASP A 37 9.64 15.39 3.13
N ALA A 38 9.94 15.97 1.97
CA ALA A 38 10.48 15.23 0.84
C ALA A 38 11.84 14.60 1.20
N ILE A 39 12.07 13.38 0.72
CA ILE A 39 13.27 12.60 1.01
C ILE A 39 13.93 12.11 -0.28
N ASP A 40 15.24 11.87 -0.20
CA ASP A 40 15.98 11.32 -1.33
C ASP A 40 15.54 9.87 -1.60
N THR A 41 15.13 9.59 -2.84
CA THR A 41 14.68 8.26 -3.27
C THR A 41 15.84 7.32 -3.56
N VAL A 42 17.06 7.83 -3.78
CA VAL A 42 18.23 6.99 -4.13
C VAL A 42 18.59 6.01 -3.01
N PRO A 43 18.70 6.43 -1.73
CA PRO A 43 18.92 5.48 -0.63
C PRO A 43 17.80 4.44 -0.51
N LEU A 44 16.53 4.85 -0.69
CA LEU A 44 15.38 3.96 -0.58
C LEU A 44 15.42 2.87 -1.66
N GLU A 45 15.77 3.22 -2.90
CA GLU A 45 15.94 2.26 -3.99
C GLU A 45 17.12 1.30 -3.73
N VAL A 46 18.20 1.77 -3.10
CA VAL A 46 19.33 0.91 -2.70
C VAL A 46 18.93 -0.08 -1.61
N GLU A 47 18.17 0.36 -0.61
CA GLU A 47 17.65 -0.49 0.46
C GLU A 47 16.66 -1.52 -0.10
N LEU A 48 15.76 -1.08 -0.97
CA LEU A 48 14.80 -1.94 -1.64
C LEU A 48 15.50 -2.99 -2.52
N ALA A 49 16.56 -2.61 -3.24
CA ALA A 49 17.36 -3.52 -4.06
C ALA A 49 18.02 -4.66 -3.25
N GLN A 50 18.28 -4.46 -1.96
CA GLN A 50 18.85 -5.49 -1.08
C GLN A 50 17.82 -6.55 -0.65
N GLN A 51 16.53 -6.31 -0.89
CA GLN A 51 15.46 -7.23 -0.51
C GLN A 51 15.13 -8.25 -1.62
N TRP A 52 15.57 -8.01 -2.86
CA TRP A 52 15.20 -8.85 -3.98
C TRP A 52 15.86 -10.22 -3.94
N LEU A 53 15.04 -11.25 -4.12
CA LEU A 53 15.46 -12.65 -4.17
C LEU A 53 15.57 -13.17 -5.61
N ASP A 54 14.95 -12.49 -6.57
CA ASP A 54 14.96 -12.81 -8.00
C ASP A 54 16.19 -12.22 -8.72
N THR A 55 17.38 -12.36 -8.11
CA THR A 55 18.63 -11.75 -8.58
C THR A 55 19.11 -12.21 -9.96
N ASP A 56 18.58 -13.33 -10.46
CA ASP A 56 18.85 -13.84 -11.82
C ASP A 56 17.97 -13.16 -12.90
N SER A 57 16.98 -12.36 -12.50
CA SER A 57 16.15 -11.56 -13.41
C SER A 57 16.95 -10.41 -14.03
N ILE A 58 16.57 -9.99 -15.25
CA ILE A 58 17.14 -8.78 -15.88
C ILE A 58 16.80 -7.53 -15.06
N THR A 59 15.62 -7.54 -14.43
CA THR A 59 15.12 -6.46 -13.56
C THR A 59 14.61 -7.07 -12.26
N PRO A 60 15.50 -7.34 -11.28
CA PRO A 60 15.10 -7.83 -9.96
C PRO A 60 14.08 -6.89 -9.32
N GLY A 61 12.99 -7.45 -8.77
CA GLY A 61 11.87 -6.67 -8.24
C GLY A 61 11.06 -5.90 -9.30
N GLY A 62 11.35 -6.06 -10.59
CA GLY A 62 10.69 -5.34 -11.68
C GLY A 62 9.21 -5.69 -11.86
N LEU A 63 8.80 -6.88 -11.40
CA LEU A 63 7.41 -7.35 -11.45
C LEU A 63 6.60 -6.99 -10.18
N VAL A 64 7.27 -6.44 -9.16
CA VAL A 64 6.67 -6.12 -7.85
C VAL A 64 5.94 -4.79 -7.92
N GLY A 65 4.72 -4.75 -7.40
CA GLY A 65 3.86 -3.57 -7.46
C GLY A 65 4.26 -2.43 -6.50
N PRO A 66 3.61 -1.27 -6.65
CA PRO A 66 3.90 -0.08 -5.84
C PRO A 66 3.53 -0.27 -4.36
N LEU A 67 2.45 -1.01 -4.06
CA LEU A 67 1.99 -1.24 -2.70
C LEU A 67 2.97 -2.09 -1.90
N GLU A 68 3.50 -3.15 -2.51
CA GLU A 68 4.50 -4.01 -1.88
C GLU A 68 5.80 -3.24 -1.65
N LYS A 69 6.27 -2.47 -2.65
CA LYS A 69 7.48 -1.64 -2.49
C LYS A 69 7.33 -0.60 -1.39
N ALA A 70 6.20 0.11 -1.36
CA ALA A 70 5.89 1.07 -0.30
C ALA A 70 5.90 0.40 1.07
N MET A 71 5.30 -0.79 1.19
CA MET A 71 5.28 -1.56 2.43
C MET A 71 6.68 -2.06 2.82
N LEU A 72 7.48 -2.55 1.88
CA LEU A 72 8.86 -3.01 2.15
C LEU A 72 9.75 -1.87 2.67
N ILE A 73 9.56 -0.65 2.18
CA ILE A 73 10.26 0.54 2.69
C ILE A 73 9.71 0.93 4.07
N ALA A 74 8.39 1.06 4.20
CA ALA A 74 7.76 1.53 5.44
C ALA A 74 7.95 0.55 6.61
N ASP A 75 7.95 -0.76 6.36
CA ASP A 75 8.13 -1.79 7.39
C ASP A 75 9.53 -1.74 8.02
N GLN A 76 10.56 -1.44 7.23
CA GLN A 76 11.94 -1.31 7.73
C GLN A 76 12.19 0.00 8.47
N ALA A 77 11.35 1.00 8.23
CA ALA A 77 11.51 2.33 8.81
C ALA A 77 11.09 2.42 10.29
N ILE A 78 10.40 1.42 10.83
CA ILE A 78 9.96 1.37 12.23
C ILE A 78 10.44 0.05 12.84
N ASP A 79 11.23 0.13 13.90
CA ASP A 79 11.68 -1.03 14.69
C ASP A 79 10.58 -1.51 15.65
N ALA A 80 9.38 -1.80 15.11
CA ALA A 80 8.21 -2.20 15.87
C ALA A 80 7.68 -3.54 15.38
N THR A 81 7.51 -4.48 16.31
CA THR A 81 6.90 -5.78 16.00
C THR A 81 5.38 -5.73 16.03
N ARG A 82 4.80 -4.91 16.92
CA ARG A 82 3.35 -4.76 17.09
C ARG A 82 2.84 -3.52 16.38
N THR A 83 2.20 -3.71 15.25
CA THR A 83 1.93 -2.60 14.33
C THR A 83 0.53 -2.65 13.75
N ARG A 84 -0.04 -1.48 13.51
CA ARG A 84 -1.21 -1.28 12.64
C ARG A 84 -0.76 -0.41 11.47
N THR A 85 -1.05 -0.83 10.26
CA THR A 85 -0.72 -0.08 9.04
C THR A 85 -1.99 0.18 8.24
N ALA A 86 -2.18 1.41 7.78
CA ALA A 86 -3.21 1.80 6.83
C ALA A 86 -2.54 2.33 5.57
N ILE A 87 -2.87 1.76 4.43
CA ILE A 87 -2.35 2.12 3.11
C ILE A 87 -3.50 2.64 2.27
N ALA A 88 -3.29 3.79 1.63
CA ALA A 88 -4.22 4.37 0.67
C ALA A 88 -3.52 4.47 -0.69
N TYR A 89 -4.22 4.04 -1.75
CA TYR A 89 -3.73 4.02 -3.12
C TYR A 89 -4.68 4.77 -4.04
N GLY A 90 -4.12 5.75 -4.75
CA GLY A 90 -4.71 6.42 -5.89
C GLY A 90 -3.84 6.25 -7.13
N GLU A 91 -4.39 6.57 -8.29
CA GLU A 91 -3.69 6.43 -9.56
C GLU A 91 -4.15 7.49 -10.55
N ILE A 92 -3.21 8.05 -11.30
CA ILE A 92 -3.50 8.86 -12.48
C ILE A 92 -2.93 8.12 -13.69
N VAL A 93 -3.77 7.85 -14.69
CA VAL A 93 -3.33 7.26 -15.95
C VAL A 93 -3.08 8.39 -16.96
N ASP A 94 -1.82 8.61 -17.29
CA ASP A 94 -1.39 9.51 -18.37
C ASP A 94 -1.26 8.72 -19.70
N GLU A 95 -1.06 9.41 -20.82
CA GLU A 95 -0.74 8.81 -22.11
C GLU A 95 0.63 9.30 -22.59
N GLU A 96 1.59 8.37 -22.67
CA GLU A 96 2.93 8.63 -23.23
C GLU A 96 3.14 7.75 -24.46
N ASP A 97 3.49 8.36 -25.60
CA ASP A 97 3.65 7.68 -26.90
C ASP A 97 2.45 6.79 -27.33
N GLY A 98 1.24 7.18 -26.93
CA GLY A 98 0.00 6.46 -27.26
C GLY A 98 -0.24 5.20 -26.43
N ALA A 99 0.50 5.02 -25.33
CA ALA A 99 0.30 3.96 -24.36
C ALA A 99 -0.09 4.53 -22.99
N PRO A 100 -0.98 3.86 -22.24
CA PRO A 100 -1.33 4.28 -20.89
C PRO A 100 -0.11 4.14 -19.97
N LEU A 101 0.13 5.19 -19.19
CA LEU A 101 1.22 5.30 -18.24
C LEU A 101 0.65 5.63 -16.86
N PRO A 102 0.45 4.63 -15.99
CA PRO A 102 -0.06 4.86 -14.65
C PRO A 102 1.01 5.48 -13.73
N TYR A 103 0.62 6.52 -13.00
CA TYR A 103 1.32 7.04 -11.84
C TYR A 103 0.56 6.62 -10.59
N SER A 104 1.20 5.81 -9.76
CA SER A 104 0.62 5.32 -8.51
C SER A 104 0.99 6.26 -7.36
N PHE A 105 -0.01 6.73 -6.63
CA PHE A 105 0.13 7.58 -5.44
C PHE A 105 -0.21 6.74 -4.21
N VAL A 106 0.77 6.49 -3.36
CA VAL A 106 0.63 5.59 -2.21
C VAL A 106 0.93 6.35 -0.93
N GLU A 107 -0.03 6.39 -0.01
CA GLU A 107 0.22 6.81 1.38
C GLU A 107 0.24 5.59 2.29
N VAL A 108 1.27 5.46 3.13
CA VAL A 108 1.38 4.41 4.15
C VAL A 108 1.44 5.08 5.52
N ARG A 109 0.42 4.90 6.35
CA ARG A 109 0.41 5.30 7.77
C ARG A 109 0.67 4.06 8.62
N HIS A 110 1.81 4.02 9.28
CA HIS A 110 2.32 2.88 10.03
C HIS A 110 2.45 3.27 11.51
N TYR A 111 1.67 2.62 12.36
CA TYR A 111 1.54 2.93 13.78
C TYR A 111 2.18 1.82 14.63
N ASN A 112 3.01 2.22 15.59
CA ASN A 112 3.59 1.33 16.59
C ASN A 112 2.68 1.23 17.82
N LEU A 113 2.08 0.06 18.06
CA LEU A 113 1.20 -0.15 19.21
C LEU A 113 1.94 -0.61 20.48
N GLY A 114 3.26 -0.82 20.40
CA GLY A 114 4.08 -1.25 21.54
C GLY A 114 3.95 -0.33 22.75
N GLN A 115 3.81 0.98 22.52
CA GLN A 115 3.64 1.97 23.58
C GLN A 115 2.32 1.79 24.34
N VAL A 116 1.21 1.64 23.60
CA VAL A 116 -0.14 1.47 24.17
C VAL A 116 -0.24 0.13 24.89
N ILE A 117 0.23 -0.94 24.26
CA ILE A 117 0.18 -2.30 24.83
C ILE A 117 1.02 -2.37 26.12
N ARG A 118 2.17 -1.69 26.17
CA ARG A 118 2.96 -1.61 27.41
C ARG A 118 2.21 -0.83 28.50
N ALA A 119 1.59 0.29 28.16
CA ALA A 119 0.82 1.08 29.12
C ALA A 119 -0.36 0.28 29.71
N GLU A 120 -1.07 -0.48 28.88
CA GLU A 120 -2.13 -1.40 29.31
C GLU A 120 -1.58 -2.50 30.23
N ALA A 121 -0.45 -3.11 29.87
CA ALA A 121 0.20 -4.13 30.69
C ALA A 121 0.60 -3.58 32.07
N ILE A 122 1.15 -2.36 32.13
CA ILE A 122 1.50 -1.70 33.41
C ILE A 122 0.23 -1.44 34.23
N GLY A 123 -0.84 -0.97 33.60
CA GLY A 123 -2.12 -0.77 34.28
C GLY A 123 -2.70 -2.06 34.86
N ALA A 124 -2.50 -3.19 34.18
CA ALA A 124 -3.03 -4.49 34.59
C ALA A 124 -2.17 -5.22 35.63
N PHE A 125 -0.84 -5.20 35.48
CA PHE A 125 0.09 -6.04 36.25
C PHE A 125 1.01 -5.25 37.18
N GLY A 126 1.14 -3.93 36.99
CA GLY A 126 2.12 -3.09 37.68
C GLY A 126 3.46 -3.03 36.94
N GLU A 127 4.18 -1.92 37.10
CA GLU A 127 5.41 -1.66 36.34
C GLU A 127 6.53 -2.68 36.63
N ASP A 128 6.63 -3.16 37.87
CA ASP A 128 7.65 -4.13 38.30
C ASP A 128 7.47 -5.53 37.67
N ASP A 129 6.26 -5.85 37.20
CA ASP A 129 5.89 -7.15 36.63
C ASP A 129 5.76 -7.13 35.09
N VAL A 130 6.14 -6.01 34.46
CA VAL A 130 6.11 -5.82 33.00
C VAL A 130 7.52 -5.77 32.44
N ALA A 131 7.71 -6.36 31.25
CA ALA A 131 8.99 -6.34 30.57
C ALA A 131 9.49 -4.91 30.27
N ASP A 132 10.79 -4.80 30.02
CA ASP A 132 11.39 -3.52 29.67
C ASP A 132 10.75 -2.90 28.41
N PRO A 133 10.85 -1.57 28.22
CA PRO A 133 10.33 -0.91 27.03
C PRO A 133 10.81 -1.52 25.71
N GLN A 134 12.06 -2.01 25.66
CA GLN A 134 12.64 -2.55 24.44
C GLN A 134 11.92 -3.82 23.98
N ALA A 135 11.46 -4.67 24.92
CA ALA A 135 10.67 -5.87 24.61
C ALA A 135 9.31 -5.56 23.96
N PHE A 136 8.80 -4.34 24.09
CA PHE A 136 7.58 -3.90 23.41
C PHE A 136 7.85 -3.25 22.05
N GLY A 137 9.13 -3.05 21.68
CA GLY A 137 9.52 -2.42 20.42
C GLY A 137 9.05 -0.97 20.33
N LEU A 138 9.25 -0.16 21.39
CA LEU A 138 8.82 1.23 21.38
C LEU A 138 9.50 2.03 20.27
N GLY A 139 8.76 2.94 19.66
CA GLY A 139 9.22 3.74 18.53
C GLY A 139 8.11 4.64 18.00
N GLU A 140 8.47 5.43 16.99
CA GLU A 140 7.61 6.44 16.39
C GLU A 140 6.52 5.82 15.50
N HIS A 141 5.42 6.55 15.35
CA HIS A 141 4.46 6.35 14.27
C HIS A 141 4.94 7.13 13.03
N ARG A 142 4.81 6.57 11.83
CA ARG A 142 5.28 7.23 10.60
C ARG A 142 4.24 7.18 9.50
N ALA A 143 4.12 8.28 8.78
CA ALA A 143 3.41 8.36 7.50
C ALA A 143 4.44 8.51 6.38
N TRP A 144 4.24 7.77 5.30
CA TRP A 144 5.02 7.87 4.07
C TRP A 144 4.11 8.17 2.90
N ARG A 145 4.63 8.90 1.94
CA ARG A 145 3.99 9.10 0.64
C ARG A 145 4.99 8.77 -0.44
N PHE A 146 4.53 7.99 -1.41
CA PHE A 146 5.35 7.53 -2.52
C PHE A 146 4.62 7.78 -3.82
N VAL A 147 5.37 8.15 -4.85
CA VAL A 147 4.92 8.15 -6.23
C VAL A 147 5.72 7.12 -7.00
N PHE A 148 5.03 6.22 -7.69
CA PHE A 148 5.64 5.22 -8.55
C PHE A 148 5.15 5.38 -9.99
N ARG A 149 5.99 4.99 -10.95
CA ARG A 149 5.57 4.82 -12.36
C ARG A 149 6.29 3.64 -13.02
N PRO A 150 5.71 3.02 -14.05
CA PRO A 150 6.44 2.08 -14.88
C PRO A 150 7.63 2.74 -15.57
N MET A 151 8.79 2.07 -15.56
CA MET A 151 10.00 2.51 -16.27
C MET A 151 10.94 1.33 -16.58
N MET A 152 11.41 1.22 -17.83
CA MET A 152 12.46 0.26 -18.26
C MET A 152 12.27 -1.19 -17.77
N GLY A 153 11.06 -1.74 -17.88
CA GLY A 153 10.76 -3.12 -17.47
C GLY A 153 10.46 -3.29 -15.97
N ASN A 154 10.49 -2.20 -15.21
CA ASN A 154 9.98 -2.14 -13.85
C ASN A 154 8.54 -1.61 -13.89
N THR A 155 7.61 -2.35 -13.28
CA THR A 155 6.18 -1.99 -13.24
C THR A 155 5.89 -0.83 -12.28
N ALA A 156 6.78 -0.57 -11.32
CA ALA A 156 6.63 0.48 -10.32
C ALA A 156 7.99 0.97 -9.81
N MET A 157 8.67 1.82 -10.59
CA MET A 157 9.91 2.48 -10.15
C MET A 157 9.58 3.66 -9.24
N LEU A 158 10.31 3.83 -8.13
CA LEU A 158 10.08 4.93 -7.20
C LEU A 158 10.52 6.25 -7.84
N LEU A 159 9.59 7.17 -7.97
CA LEU A 159 9.83 8.49 -8.56
C LEU A 159 10.13 9.54 -7.50
N ASP A 160 9.25 9.62 -6.50
CA ASP A 160 9.35 10.61 -5.42
C ASP A 160 8.83 10.00 -4.11
N ALA A 161 9.33 10.51 -2.99
CA ALA A 161 8.95 10.08 -1.66
C ALA A 161 8.97 11.24 -0.67
N SER A 162 8.08 11.19 0.31
CA SER A 162 8.14 12.03 1.51
C SER A 162 7.73 11.23 2.74
N MET A 163 8.11 11.74 3.90
CA MET A 163 7.82 11.11 5.18
C MET A 163 7.42 12.17 6.20
N ARG A 164 6.62 11.74 7.17
CA ARG A 164 6.28 12.51 8.36
C ARG A 164 6.21 11.60 9.58
N ILE A 165 6.67 12.10 10.71
CA ILE A 165 6.41 11.46 12.01
C ILE A 165 5.01 11.86 12.48
N ILE A 166 4.19 10.86 12.81
CA ILE A 166 2.86 11.06 13.39
C ILE A 166 3.05 11.14 14.91
N SER A 167 2.56 12.21 15.53
CA SER A 167 2.62 12.36 17.00
C SER A 167 1.67 11.39 17.70
N ASP A 168 1.94 11.04 18.96
CA ASP A 168 1.05 10.16 19.74
C ASP A 168 -0.36 10.75 19.89
N GLU A 169 -0.49 12.07 20.02
CA GLU A 169 -1.79 12.77 20.10
C GLU A 169 -2.59 12.63 18.80
N GLU A 170 -1.92 12.79 17.67
CA GLU A 170 -2.53 12.62 16.35
C GLU A 170 -2.92 11.16 16.11
N ALA A 171 -2.01 10.22 16.37
CA ALA A 171 -2.24 8.79 16.22
C ALA A 171 -3.43 8.30 17.07
N ALA A 172 -3.62 8.86 18.27
CA ALA A 172 -4.77 8.55 19.13
C ALA A 172 -6.11 9.02 18.55
N GLY A 173 -6.11 10.06 17.71
CA GLY A 173 -7.29 10.59 17.03
C GLY A 173 -7.53 10.01 15.63
N ASP A 174 -6.55 9.28 15.07
CA ASP A 174 -6.60 8.79 13.70
C ASP A 174 -7.53 7.59 13.50
N ASP A 175 -8.14 7.55 12.32
CA ASP A 175 -8.91 6.41 11.81
C ASP A 175 -8.07 5.53 10.87
N CYS A 176 -8.11 4.22 11.15
CA CYS A 176 -7.45 3.14 10.43
C CYS A 176 -8.49 2.20 9.82
N SER A 177 -9.19 2.71 8.80
CA SER A 177 -10.20 1.99 8.02
C SER A 177 -11.46 1.67 8.82
N GLY A 178 -12.01 2.67 9.52
CA GLY A 178 -13.21 2.56 10.35
C GLY A 178 -12.94 2.06 11.77
N ARG A 179 -11.68 2.09 12.22
CA ARG A 179 -11.24 1.65 13.55
C ARG A 179 -10.21 2.63 14.11
N PRO A 180 -10.15 2.84 15.44
CA PRO A 180 -9.08 3.63 16.03
C PRO A 180 -7.69 3.06 15.72
N CYS A 181 -6.74 3.89 15.32
CA CYS A 181 -5.39 3.42 14.97
C CYS A 181 -4.61 2.86 16.17
N LEU A 182 -4.88 3.35 17.39
CA LEU A 182 -4.14 2.97 18.61
C LEU A 182 -4.90 2.02 19.54
N ASP A 183 -6.05 1.47 19.14
CA ASP A 183 -6.76 0.44 19.92
C ASP A 183 -6.30 -0.97 19.50
N PRO A 184 -5.53 -1.70 20.33
CA PRO A 184 -5.06 -3.05 19.99
C PRO A 184 -6.18 -4.09 19.93
N SER A 185 -7.34 -3.82 20.55
CA SER A 185 -8.48 -4.74 20.59
C SER A 185 -9.46 -4.53 19.43
N ALA A 186 -9.39 -3.39 18.73
CA ALA A 186 -10.23 -3.12 17.58
C ALA A 186 -9.82 -4.02 16.41
N GLY A 187 -10.51 -5.14 16.17
CA GLY A 187 -10.25 -6.08 15.07
C GLY A 187 -11.08 -5.81 13.81
N PHE A 188 -10.87 -6.59 12.75
CA PHE A 188 -11.64 -6.48 11.51
C PHE A 188 -12.98 -7.23 11.53
N ASP A 189 -13.23 -8.08 12.53
CA ASP A 189 -14.39 -8.98 12.58
C ASP A 189 -15.73 -8.23 12.53
N ASP A 190 -15.81 -7.06 13.17
CA ASP A 190 -17.02 -6.25 13.22
C ASP A 190 -17.18 -5.29 12.02
N LEU A 191 -16.19 -5.23 11.11
CA LEU A 191 -16.24 -4.30 9.97
C LEU A 191 -17.08 -4.80 8.81
N ALA A 192 -17.23 -6.13 8.67
CA ALA A 192 -18.01 -6.72 7.59
C ALA A 192 -18.42 -8.16 7.92
N ASP A 193 -19.44 -8.65 7.22
CA ASP A 193 -19.85 -10.06 7.28
C ASP A 193 -18.87 -10.93 6.48
N TRP A 194 -17.77 -11.33 7.10
CA TRP A 194 -16.72 -12.13 6.47
C TRP A 194 -17.16 -13.56 6.18
N ALA A 195 -16.94 -14.00 4.93
CA ALA A 195 -17.14 -15.36 4.49
C ALA A 195 -15.82 -15.97 4.00
N GLU A 196 -15.46 -17.14 4.53
CA GLU A 196 -14.26 -17.86 4.11
C GLU A 196 -14.33 -18.25 2.63
N ILE A 197 -13.21 -18.05 1.92
CA ILE A 197 -13.05 -18.44 0.53
C ILE A 197 -12.42 -19.83 0.50
N GLN A 198 -13.17 -20.78 -0.05
CA GLN A 198 -12.65 -22.11 -0.32
C GLN A 198 -11.73 -22.07 -1.55
N GLY A 199 -10.47 -22.50 -1.40
CA GLY A 199 -9.52 -22.47 -2.50
C GLY A 199 -8.09 -22.83 -2.10
N LYS A 200 -7.19 -22.82 -3.07
CA LYS A 200 -5.75 -22.89 -2.81
C LYS A 200 -5.22 -21.47 -2.63
N ILE A 201 -4.38 -21.29 -1.63
CA ILE A 201 -3.64 -20.04 -1.44
C ILE A 201 -2.74 -19.85 -2.66
N PRO A 202 -2.77 -18.67 -3.32
CA PRO A 202 -1.87 -18.36 -4.41
C PRO A 202 -0.39 -18.48 -4.00
N THR A 203 0.44 -19.04 -4.87
CA THR A 203 1.88 -19.21 -4.63
C THR A 203 2.68 -18.97 -5.91
N TRP A 204 3.86 -18.38 -5.77
CA TRP A 204 4.85 -18.15 -6.82
C TRP A 204 6.26 -18.21 -6.20
N PRO A 205 7.33 -18.32 -7.01
CA PRO A 205 8.70 -18.21 -6.52
C PRO A 205 8.92 -16.89 -5.77
N PRO A 206 9.54 -16.90 -4.57
CA PRO A 206 9.77 -15.69 -3.79
C PRO A 206 10.55 -14.62 -4.58
N LEU A 207 10.01 -13.40 -4.63
CA LEU A 207 10.67 -12.22 -5.20
C LEU A 207 11.35 -11.36 -4.13
N TYR A 208 10.89 -11.46 -2.89
CA TYR A 208 11.35 -10.75 -1.69
C TYR A 208 11.00 -11.61 -0.46
N PRO A 209 11.44 -11.28 0.77
CA PRO A 209 11.09 -12.03 1.97
C PRO A 209 9.58 -12.23 2.12
N THR A 210 9.15 -13.49 2.21
CA THR A 210 7.72 -13.85 2.26
C THR A 210 7.20 -14.02 3.69
N GLN A 211 8.08 -14.06 4.68
CA GLN A 211 7.77 -14.32 6.08
C GLN A 211 8.58 -13.41 7.01
N THR A 212 7.95 -13.04 8.13
CA THR A 212 8.59 -12.40 9.28
C THR A 212 8.34 -13.29 10.49
N GLY A 213 9.35 -14.06 10.92
CA GLY A 213 9.15 -15.09 11.94
C GLY A 213 8.28 -16.25 11.43
N GLU A 214 7.15 -16.49 12.10
CA GLU A 214 6.23 -17.60 11.80
C GLU A 214 5.05 -17.19 10.92
N ILE A 215 4.94 -15.90 10.58
CA ILE A 215 3.81 -15.32 9.83
C ILE A 215 4.28 -14.70 8.51
N SER A 216 3.34 -14.45 7.62
CA SER A 216 3.58 -13.76 6.36
C SER A 216 4.16 -12.36 6.58
N ALA A 217 5.16 -11.98 5.77
CA ALA A 217 5.63 -10.60 5.74
C ALA A 217 4.52 -9.67 5.22
N PRO A 218 4.39 -8.42 5.71
CA PRO A 218 3.30 -7.53 5.30
C PRO A 218 3.17 -7.34 3.79
N ALA A 219 4.27 -7.07 3.08
CA ALA A 219 4.27 -6.94 1.62
C ALA A 219 3.78 -8.22 0.89
N PHE A 220 4.06 -9.40 1.47
CA PHE A 220 3.63 -10.66 0.89
C PHE A 220 2.14 -10.96 1.15
N ALA A 221 1.62 -10.52 2.29
CA ALA A 221 0.18 -10.56 2.54
C ALA A 221 -0.59 -9.66 1.56
N ILE A 222 -0.06 -8.46 1.28
CA ILE A 222 -0.60 -7.55 0.24
C ILE A 222 -0.66 -8.24 -1.12
N SER A 223 0.44 -8.82 -1.58
CA SER A 223 0.49 -9.43 -2.93
C SER A 223 -0.43 -10.65 -3.08
N ARG A 224 -0.66 -11.43 -2.02
CA ARG A 224 -1.65 -12.52 -2.05
C ARG A 224 -3.07 -11.99 -2.21
N LEU A 225 -3.43 -10.93 -1.51
CA LEU A 225 -4.72 -10.26 -1.70
C LEU A 225 -4.80 -9.61 -3.08
N ALA A 226 -3.70 -9.04 -3.57
CA ALA A 226 -3.61 -8.48 -4.92
C ALA A 226 -3.95 -9.53 -5.99
N VAL A 227 -3.41 -10.75 -5.88
CA VAL A 227 -3.71 -11.87 -6.78
C VAL A 227 -5.15 -12.36 -6.61
N LEU A 228 -5.63 -12.45 -5.37
CA LEU A 228 -6.98 -12.93 -5.08
C LEU A 228 -8.06 -12.01 -5.67
N GLY A 229 -7.83 -10.70 -5.66
CA GLY A 229 -8.74 -9.71 -6.27
C GLY A 229 -8.33 -9.26 -7.67
N PHE A 230 -7.44 -9.99 -8.35
CA PHE A 230 -7.07 -9.76 -9.76
C PHE A 230 -6.37 -8.41 -10.07
N TRP A 231 -5.83 -7.73 -9.06
CA TRP A 231 -4.94 -6.56 -9.22
C TRP A 231 -3.49 -6.95 -9.52
N ALA A 232 -3.17 -8.22 -9.33
CA ALA A 232 -1.95 -8.86 -9.78
C ALA A 232 -2.27 -10.24 -10.38
N ASN A 233 -1.35 -10.74 -11.21
CA ASN A 233 -1.44 -12.08 -11.78
C ASN A 233 -0.37 -13.00 -11.17
N ALA A 234 -0.71 -14.27 -10.96
CA ALA A 234 0.21 -15.35 -10.58
C ALA A 234 0.15 -16.55 -11.55
N GLU A 235 -0.50 -16.39 -12.71
CA GLU A 235 -0.63 -17.40 -13.75
C GLU A 235 0.73 -17.81 -14.30
N ASN A 236 0.81 -19.07 -14.75
CA ASN A 236 2.06 -19.68 -15.24
C ASN A 236 3.21 -19.70 -14.23
N GLY A 237 2.92 -19.47 -12.93
CA GLY A 237 3.88 -19.59 -11.84
C GLY A 237 4.76 -18.36 -11.63
N TYR A 238 4.39 -17.19 -12.16
CA TYR A 238 5.12 -15.93 -11.95
C TYR A 238 4.18 -14.85 -11.45
N TYR A 239 4.61 -14.10 -10.44
CA TYR A 239 3.90 -12.93 -9.95
C TYR A 239 4.16 -11.73 -10.85
N GLN A 240 3.11 -10.98 -11.17
CA GLN A 240 3.19 -9.71 -11.88
C GLN A 240 2.10 -8.77 -11.39
N TRP A 241 2.47 -7.59 -10.91
CA TRP A 241 1.53 -6.50 -10.70
C TRP A 241 0.92 -6.03 -12.03
N THR A 242 -0.40 -5.97 -12.08
CA THR A 242 -1.15 -5.49 -13.26
C THR A 242 -1.91 -4.20 -12.98
N GLY A 243 -2.12 -3.84 -11.70
CA GLY A 243 -2.91 -2.67 -11.30
C GLY A 243 -4.41 -2.89 -11.35
N GLY A 244 -4.88 -4.02 -11.88
CA GLY A 244 -6.30 -4.27 -12.14
C GLY A 244 -6.92 -3.26 -13.12
N GLU A 245 -8.24 -3.20 -13.16
CA GLU A 245 -8.94 -2.16 -13.91
C GLU A 245 -8.90 -0.83 -13.14
N HIS A 246 -8.76 0.28 -13.87
CA HIS A 246 -8.81 1.62 -13.29
C HIS A 246 -10.29 2.03 -13.12
N PRO A 247 -10.78 2.34 -11.90
CA PRO A 247 -12.19 2.65 -11.73
C PRO A 247 -12.59 3.96 -12.43
N GLU A 248 -13.71 3.97 -13.17
CA GLU A 248 -14.17 5.19 -13.87
C GLU A 248 -14.48 6.35 -12.93
N ALA A 249 -14.84 6.04 -11.68
CA ALA A 249 -15.15 7.02 -10.65
C ALA A 249 -13.90 7.57 -9.93
N ALA A 250 -12.71 7.00 -10.17
CA ALA A 250 -11.47 7.52 -9.60
C ALA A 250 -11.08 8.84 -10.28
N GLN A 251 -10.65 9.82 -9.49
CA GLN A 251 -10.30 11.15 -10.00
C GLN A 251 -9.00 11.66 -9.38
N GLY A 252 -8.08 12.09 -10.24
CA GLY A 252 -6.79 12.65 -9.81
C GLY A 252 -6.05 11.70 -8.87
N VAL A 253 -5.47 12.27 -7.81
CA VAL A 253 -4.70 11.50 -6.80
C VAL A 253 -5.57 10.89 -5.70
N GLU A 254 -6.90 11.03 -5.76
CA GLU A 254 -7.78 10.57 -4.69
C GLU A 254 -7.68 9.03 -4.55
N PRO A 255 -7.47 8.53 -3.31
CA PRO A 255 -7.31 7.11 -3.11
C PRO A 255 -8.66 6.40 -3.21
N TYR A 256 -8.64 5.26 -3.89
CA TYR A 256 -9.82 4.39 -4.06
C TYR A 256 -9.58 2.96 -3.59
N ARG A 257 -8.32 2.57 -3.40
CA ARG A 257 -7.88 1.29 -2.83
C ARG A 257 -7.31 1.52 -1.45
N PHE A 258 -7.72 0.69 -0.49
CA PHE A 258 -7.30 0.78 0.90
C PHE A 258 -6.86 -0.59 1.39
N ILE A 259 -5.69 -0.63 2.03
CA ILE A 259 -5.17 -1.83 2.65
C ILE A 259 -4.95 -1.55 4.12
N ALA A 260 -5.43 -2.42 5.00
CA ALA A 260 -5.22 -2.33 6.43
C ALA A 260 -4.53 -3.61 6.92
N ILE A 261 -3.52 -3.45 7.79
CA ILE A 261 -2.70 -4.56 8.28
C ILE A 261 -2.55 -4.43 9.80
N ASP A 262 -2.94 -5.46 10.53
CA ASP A 262 -2.63 -5.63 11.94
C ASP A 262 -1.57 -6.74 12.06
N ARG A 263 -0.45 -6.46 12.76
CA ARG A 263 0.64 -7.42 13.00
C ARG A 263 0.90 -7.55 14.50
N ASP A 264 0.90 -8.81 14.97
CA ASP A 264 1.25 -9.23 16.33
C ASP A 264 0.52 -8.45 17.45
N LEU A 265 -0.76 -8.14 17.21
CA LEU A 265 -1.63 -7.49 18.21
C LEU A 265 -2.29 -8.49 19.17
N GLY A 266 -2.26 -9.79 18.83
CA GLY A 266 -2.75 -10.88 19.66
C GLY A 266 -1.69 -11.50 20.59
N GLN A 267 -2.04 -12.64 21.20
CA GLN A 267 -1.09 -13.43 22.00
C GLN A 267 -0.19 -14.34 21.15
N GLU A 268 -0.71 -14.80 20.02
CA GLU A 268 0.02 -15.61 19.04
C GLU A 268 0.56 -14.70 17.93
N SER A 269 1.66 -15.10 17.30
CA SER A 269 2.17 -14.41 16.12
C SER A 269 1.12 -14.45 15.02
N ALA A 270 0.66 -13.29 14.59
CA ALA A 270 -0.45 -13.17 13.65
C ALA A 270 -0.32 -11.93 12.77
N ILE A 271 -0.75 -12.07 11.52
CA ILE A 271 -1.00 -10.93 10.63
C ILE A 271 -2.42 -11.03 10.05
N ASP A 272 -3.15 -9.93 10.14
CA ASP A 272 -4.48 -9.78 9.59
C ASP A 272 -4.48 -8.63 8.59
N THR A 273 -4.71 -8.93 7.33
CA THR A 273 -4.61 -7.99 6.21
C THR A 273 -5.96 -7.90 5.52
N VAL A 274 -6.47 -6.69 5.31
CA VAL A 274 -7.70 -6.42 4.57
C VAL A 274 -7.38 -5.54 3.38
N TRP A 275 -7.94 -5.86 2.21
CA TRP A 275 -7.95 -5.04 1.01
C TRP A 275 -9.38 -4.65 0.68
N ARG A 276 -9.62 -3.36 0.44
CA ARG A 276 -10.93 -2.79 0.11
C ARG A 276 -10.82 -1.80 -1.05
N GLU A 277 -11.77 -1.86 -1.97
CA GLU A 277 -11.98 -0.83 -3.00
C GLU A 277 -13.26 -0.04 -2.73
N THR A 278 -13.24 1.25 -3.01
CA THR A 278 -14.36 2.17 -2.73
C THR A 278 -14.92 2.86 -3.98
N ALA A 279 -14.10 3.03 -5.02
CA ALA A 279 -14.57 3.44 -6.33
C ALA A 279 -14.94 2.18 -7.12
N LEU A 280 -16.23 2.06 -7.46
CA LEU A 280 -16.77 0.94 -8.24
C LEU A 280 -16.98 1.39 -9.68
N ASN A 281 -16.81 0.44 -10.60
CA ASN A 281 -17.21 0.65 -11.99
C ASN A 281 -18.74 0.65 -12.14
N ASP A 282 -19.23 1.18 -13.26
CA ASP A 282 -20.67 1.37 -13.49
C ASP A 282 -21.44 0.03 -13.62
N ASP A 283 -20.73 -1.07 -13.89
CA ASP A 283 -21.22 -2.43 -13.93
C ASP A 283 -21.16 -3.18 -12.58
N GLU A 284 -20.53 -2.58 -11.56
CA GLU A 284 -20.39 -3.17 -10.23
C GLU A 284 -21.51 -2.74 -9.27
N LEU A 285 -22.19 -3.73 -8.69
CA LEU A 285 -23.33 -3.52 -7.79
C LEU A 285 -22.94 -3.45 -6.30
N PHE A 286 -21.76 -3.95 -5.92
CA PHE A 286 -21.29 -4.05 -4.54
C PHE A 286 -19.77 -3.91 -4.50
N ALA A 287 -19.25 -3.28 -3.45
CA ALA A 287 -17.82 -3.34 -3.17
C ALA A 287 -17.48 -4.71 -2.57
N ILE A 288 -16.33 -5.26 -2.99
CA ILE A 288 -15.81 -6.52 -2.47
C ILE A 288 -14.55 -6.21 -1.68
N SER A 289 -14.53 -6.67 -0.44
CA SER A 289 -13.35 -6.62 0.42
C SER A 289 -12.78 -8.03 0.55
N PHE A 290 -11.45 -8.14 0.51
CA PHE A 290 -10.74 -9.40 0.75
C PHE A 290 -9.94 -9.29 2.04
N ARG A 291 -9.84 -10.41 2.76
CA ARG A 291 -9.09 -10.50 4.01
C ARG A 291 -8.23 -11.75 4.01
N GLN A 292 -7.02 -11.62 4.53
CA GLN A 292 -6.12 -12.72 4.83
C GLN A 292 -5.79 -12.65 6.32
N ILE A 293 -6.03 -13.76 7.02
CA ILE A 293 -5.55 -13.96 8.38
C ILE A 293 -4.48 -15.04 8.32
N ASP A 294 -3.30 -14.80 8.86
CA ASP A 294 -2.23 -15.79 9.02
C ASP A 294 -1.84 -15.85 10.50
N VAL A 295 -2.14 -16.97 11.15
CA VAL A 295 -1.81 -17.23 12.55
C VAL A 295 -0.84 -18.40 12.61
N ALA A 296 0.40 -18.13 13.05
CA ALA A 296 1.47 -19.14 13.12
C ALA A 296 1.61 -20.00 11.83
N GLY A 297 1.49 -19.37 10.66
CA GLY A 297 1.62 -20.00 9.35
C GLY A 297 0.34 -20.65 8.81
N GLN A 298 -0.77 -20.61 9.57
CA GLN A 298 -2.08 -21.06 9.12
C GLN A 298 -2.84 -19.90 8.50
N ILE A 299 -3.01 -19.95 7.18
CA ILE A 299 -3.63 -18.88 6.40
C ILE A 299 -5.09 -19.19 6.10
N ALA A 300 -5.98 -18.26 6.44
CA ALA A 300 -7.37 -18.22 6.04
C ALA A 300 -7.60 -17.02 5.10
N LEU A 301 -8.30 -17.26 3.99
CA LEU A 301 -8.73 -16.22 3.05
C LEU A 301 -10.23 -16.01 3.19
N MET A 302 -10.65 -14.76 3.23
CA MET A 302 -12.05 -14.37 3.41
C MET A 302 -12.42 -13.25 2.43
N ARG A 303 -13.73 -13.12 2.19
CA ARG A 303 -14.31 -12.00 1.47
C ARG A 303 -15.53 -11.47 2.20
N ALA A 304 -15.82 -10.19 2.01
CA ALA A 304 -17.09 -9.61 2.39
C ALA A 304 -17.67 -8.82 1.21
N ARG A 305 -19.00 -8.70 1.19
CA ARG A 305 -19.71 -7.81 0.27
C ARG A 305 -20.21 -6.62 1.05
N GLU A 306 -19.90 -5.43 0.57
CA GLU A 306 -20.37 -4.20 1.17
C GLU A 306 -21.50 -3.64 0.30
N THR A 307 -22.70 -3.57 0.89
CA THR A 307 -23.79 -2.76 0.36
C THR A 307 -23.57 -1.30 0.76
N ARG A 308 -23.72 -0.38 -0.20
CA ARG A 308 -23.72 1.06 0.07
C ARG A 308 -24.70 1.47 1.17
#